data_AF-A0A8B7IP76-F1
#
_entry.id   AF-A0A8B7IP76-F1
#
_cell.length_a   1.000
_cell.length_b   1.000
_cell.length_c   1.000
_cell.angle_alpha   90.00
_cell.angle_beta   90.00
_cell.angle_gamma   90.00
#
_symmetry.space_group_name_H-M   'P 1'
#
loop_
_entity.id
_entity.type
_entity.pdbx_description
1 polymer ?
#
loop_
_entity_poly.entity_id
_entity_poly.type
_entity_poly.pdbx_seq_one_letter_code
_entity_poly.pdbx_strand_id
1 'polypeptide(L)'
;MASVEHAQQWEWPIQRFGARRYVEEYRFVNLDQVLLHEAYEAFVQGVEQIFDHLGQLFEPDDYAQLRLEAISMHDSPDSPTINLSNVNTEKLLDWVFLLLIMLIMRKRVALIIALFHVASKVFIHLPLLVFQPFWTFFALIFFWTYWITVVLFLGTTGSPVPNEEGFVEFQMVGPLKYMWWYHVVGLIWISEFILACQQMTVAGAVVTYYFTREKRNLPFTPILASVNRLICYHLGTVAKGSFIIALVKIPRMILMYIHTQLKGKESAFARYVLKACICCLWCLENCLTYLNQNAYTATAINSTNFCTSAKDAFVILVENALRVAAINTVGDFMLFLGKILIVCSTGLAGFMLLNYQQDYTIWVLPLIIVCLFAFLVAHCFLSIYEIVIDVLFLCFAIDAKYNDGSPGREFYMDKVLMDAYPPEWHGIAKG
;
A
#
# COMPACT_ATOMS: atom_id res chain seq x y z
N MET A 1 -44.25 27.78 -0.35
CA MET A 1 -45.49 28.23 -1.01
C MET A 1 -45.66 27.60 -2.39
N ALA A 2 -44.68 27.69 -3.30
CA ALA A 2 -44.76 27.10 -4.65
C ALA A 2 -45.03 25.57 -4.69
N SER A 3 -44.48 24.80 -3.74
CA SER A 3 -44.69 23.34 -3.66
C SER A 3 -46.12 22.94 -3.25
N VAL A 4 -46.81 23.79 -2.47
CA VAL A 4 -48.18 23.53 -1.99
C VAL A 4 -49.18 23.78 -3.12
N GLU A 5 -48.98 24.84 -3.92
CA GLU A 5 -49.81 25.12 -5.10
C GLU A 5 -49.70 24.02 -6.17
N HIS A 6 -48.50 23.47 -6.37
CA HIS A 6 -48.28 22.36 -7.31
C HIS A 6 -48.95 21.05 -6.83
N ALA A 7 -48.98 20.78 -5.52
CA ALA A 7 -49.63 19.61 -4.95
C ALA A 7 -51.17 19.70 -4.99
N GLN A 8 -51.76 20.90 -4.94
CA GLN A 8 -53.21 21.08 -5.11
C GLN A 8 -53.71 20.67 -6.50
N GLN A 9 -52.85 20.70 -7.52
CA GLN A 9 -53.19 20.22 -8.86
C GLN A 9 -53.38 18.69 -8.90
N TRP A 10 -52.86 17.96 -7.91
CA TRP A 10 -52.96 16.51 -7.78
C TRP A 10 -54.17 16.05 -6.96
N GLU A 11 -54.91 16.98 -6.34
CA GLU A 11 -56.15 16.70 -5.63
C GLU A 11 -57.32 16.45 -6.59
N TRP A 12 -57.33 17.12 -7.75
CA TRP A 12 -58.35 16.95 -8.80
C TRP A 12 -58.42 15.54 -9.41
N PRO A 13 -57.28 14.88 -9.70
CA PRO A 13 -57.29 13.53 -10.28
C PRO A 13 -57.62 12.39 -9.31
N ILE A 14 -57.49 12.59 -7.99
CA ILE A 14 -57.59 11.50 -7.00
C ILE A 14 -58.40 11.97 -5.78
N GLN A 15 -59.72 11.81 -5.82
CA GLN A 15 -60.66 12.30 -4.80
C GLN A 15 -60.43 11.79 -3.36
N ARG A 16 -59.57 10.79 -3.15
CA ARG A 16 -59.22 10.25 -1.81
C ARG A 16 -57.84 10.68 -1.29
N PHE A 17 -57.01 11.34 -2.10
CA PHE A 17 -55.66 11.71 -1.69
C PHE A 17 -55.62 13.16 -1.22
N GLY A 18 -55.53 13.37 0.10
CA GLY A 18 -55.42 14.70 0.72
C GLY A 18 -54.00 15.27 0.58
N ALA A 19 -53.62 15.63 -0.64
CA ALA A 19 -52.27 16.06 -1.01
C ALA A 19 -51.79 17.25 -0.16
N ARG A 20 -52.68 18.21 0.15
CA ARG A 20 -52.35 19.35 1.02
C ARG A 20 -51.98 18.91 2.44
N ARG A 21 -52.72 17.95 3.00
CA ARG A 21 -52.47 17.43 4.36
C ARG A 21 -51.14 16.66 4.42
N TYR A 22 -50.81 15.90 3.37
CA TYR A 22 -49.55 15.15 3.28
C TYR A 22 -48.31 16.06 3.21
N VAL A 23 -48.39 17.19 2.49
CA VAL A 23 -47.28 18.16 2.38
C VAL A 23 -47.12 19.01 3.65
N GLU A 24 -48.23 19.31 4.35
CA GLU A 24 -48.20 20.05 5.62
C GLU A 24 -47.76 19.19 6.80
N GLU A 25 -48.09 17.89 6.79
CA GLU A 25 -47.79 16.94 7.87
C GLU A 25 -46.38 16.32 7.74
N TYR A 26 -45.88 16.16 6.51
CA TYR A 26 -44.51 15.71 6.22
C TYR A 26 -43.71 16.84 5.60
N ARG A 27 -43.20 17.75 6.46
CA ARG A 27 -42.19 18.72 6.07
C ARG A 27 -40.95 17.94 5.61
N PHE A 28 -40.79 17.77 4.28
CA PHE A 28 -39.63 17.13 3.68
C PHE A 28 -38.36 17.86 4.16
N VAL A 29 -37.71 17.28 5.17
CA VAL A 29 -36.30 17.54 5.42
C VAL A 29 -35.60 16.95 4.21
N ASN A 30 -34.90 17.81 3.49
CA ASN A 30 -34.20 17.44 2.27
C ASN A 30 -33.07 16.46 2.68
N LEU A 31 -33.35 15.15 2.62
CA LEU A 31 -32.44 14.09 3.09
C LEU A 31 -31.08 14.19 2.40
N ASP A 32 -31.03 14.67 1.15
CA ASP A 32 -29.80 14.89 0.41
C ASP A 32 -28.95 16.04 1.00
N GLN A 33 -29.55 17.09 1.59
CA GLN A 33 -28.79 18.12 2.30
C GLN A 33 -28.33 17.67 3.68
N VAL A 34 -29.09 16.82 4.36
CA VAL A 34 -28.70 16.29 5.68
C VAL A 34 -27.56 15.28 5.51
N LEU A 35 -27.65 14.37 4.54
CA LEU A 35 -26.57 13.41 4.25
C LEU A 35 -25.31 14.10 3.70
N LEU A 36 -25.44 15.14 2.87
CA LEU A 36 -24.27 15.92 2.43
C LEU A 36 -23.66 16.75 3.56
N HIS A 37 -24.49 17.38 4.42
CA HIS A 37 -23.98 18.19 5.52
C HIS A 37 -23.35 17.33 6.62
N GLU A 38 -23.95 16.18 6.97
CA GLU A 38 -23.37 15.22 7.91
C GLU A 38 -22.11 14.55 7.37
N ALA A 39 -22.06 14.21 6.06
CA ALA A 39 -20.85 13.65 5.46
C ALA A 39 -19.73 14.70 5.33
N TYR A 40 -20.07 15.95 5.02
CA TYR A 40 -19.14 17.07 4.98
C TYR A 40 -18.63 17.42 6.39
N GLU A 41 -19.52 17.52 7.39
CA GLU A 41 -19.17 17.74 8.80
C GLU A 41 -18.31 16.59 9.33
N ALA A 42 -18.66 15.33 9.07
CA ALA A 42 -17.87 14.17 9.51
C ALA A 42 -16.49 14.13 8.84
N PHE A 43 -16.38 14.56 7.57
CA PHE A 43 -15.12 14.64 6.85
C PHE A 43 -14.25 15.82 7.32
N VAL A 44 -14.83 17.01 7.50
CA VAL A 44 -14.15 18.18 8.05
C VAL A 44 -13.71 17.92 9.48
N GLN A 45 -14.57 17.35 10.33
CA GLN A 45 -14.21 16.94 11.69
C GLN A 45 -13.14 15.84 11.70
N GLY A 46 -13.16 14.90 10.75
CA GLY A 46 -12.12 13.88 10.63
C GLY A 46 -10.76 14.46 10.21
N VAL A 47 -10.77 15.43 9.29
CA VAL A 47 -9.57 16.13 8.82
C VAL A 47 -9.05 17.10 9.89
N GLU A 48 -9.92 17.87 10.54
CA GLU A 48 -9.59 18.74 11.67
C GLU A 48 -9.12 17.93 12.87
N GLN A 49 -9.71 16.78 13.21
CA GLN A 49 -9.18 15.89 14.25
C GLN A 49 -7.79 15.36 13.91
N ILE A 50 -7.52 15.05 12.65
CA ILE A 50 -6.18 14.61 12.21
C ILE A 50 -5.19 15.79 12.25
N PHE A 51 -5.59 16.98 11.81
CA PHE A 51 -4.75 18.19 11.86
C PHE A 51 -4.55 18.71 13.28
N ASP A 52 -5.53 18.59 14.18
CA ASP A 52 -5.41 18.91 15.60
C ASP A 52 -4.52 17.89 16.31
N HIS A 53 -4.66 16.61 15.99
CA HIS A 53 -3.79 15.58 16.57
C HIS A 53 -2.35 15.69 16.06
N LEU A 54 -2.15 16.09 14.80
CA LEU A 54 -0.84 16.38 14.22
C LEU A 54 -0.28 17.75 14.65
N GLY A 55 -1.14 18.75 14.90
CA GLY A 55 -0.79 20.08 15.38
C GLY A 55 -0.38 20.08 16.85
N GLN A 56 -1.08 19.31 17.69
CA GLN A 56 -0.65 19.00 19.06
C GLN A 56 0.68 18.22 19.12
N LEU A 57 1.03 17.52 18.04
CA LEU A 57 2.31 16.82 17.92
C LEU A 57 3.45 17.74 17.44
N PHE A 58 3.18 18.96 16.93
CA PHE A 58 4.19 19.75 16.20
C PHE A 58 4.27 21.28 16.40
N GLU A 59 3.43 21.97 17.19
CA GLU A 59 3.61 23.42 17.42
C GLU A 59 4.39 23.81 18.71
N PRO A 60 5.26 24.85 18.68
CA PRO A 60 6.14 25.24 19.79
C PRO A 60 5.50 26.17 20.85
N ASP A 61 4.23 26.53 20.71
CA ASP A 61 3.64 27.66 21.45
C ASP A 61 2.99 27.28 22.79
N ASP A 62 2.66 26.00 23.01
CA ASP A 62 2.13 25.50 24.30
C ASP A 62 3.14 25.70 25.44
N TYR A 63 4.45 25.67 25.14
CA TYR A 63 5.49 25.88 26.15
C TYR A 63 5.56 27.34 26.63
N ALA A 64 5.21 28.29 25.76
CA ALA A 64 5.18 29.72 26.11
C ALA A 64 3.93 30.07 26.91
N GLN A 65 2.79 29.46 26.57
CA GLN A 65 1.51 29.67 27.24
C GLN A 65 1.47 28.99 28.62
N LEU A 66 1.98 27.76 28.75
CA LEU A 66 2.19 27.09 30.05
C LEU A 66 3.15 27.85 30.97
N ARG A 67 4.17 28.51 30.42
CA ARG A 67 5.11 29.32 31.20
C ARG A 67 4.46 30.63 31.68
N LEU A 68 3.59 31.24 30.86
CA LEU A 68 2.85 32.46 31.24
C LEU A 68 1.72 32.15 32.23
N GLU A 69 1.01 31.03 32.07
CA GLU A 69 0.02 30.56 33.04
C GLU A 69 0.67 30.17 34.37
N ALA A 70 1.84 29.51 34.35
CA ALA A 70 2.61 29.20 35.56
C ALA A 70 3.15 30.45 36.27
N ILE A 71 3.46 31.52 35.54
CA ILE A 71 3.82 32.82 36.13
C ILE A 71 2.58 33.51 36.73
N SER A 72 1.43 33.44 36.05
CA SER A 72 0.17 34.03 36.55
C SER A 72 -0.41 33.27 37.76
N MET A 73 -0.16 31.96 37.87
CA MET A 73 -0.56 31.14 39.02
C MET A 73 0.29 31.39 40.27
N HIS A 74 1.47 32.00 40.15
CA HIS A 74 2.30 32.28 41.33
C HIS A 74 1.78 33.48 42.16
N ASP A 75 0.91 34.33 41.60
CA ASP A 75 0.45 35.58 42.22
C ASP A 75 -1.02 35.59 42.71
N SER A 76 -1.72 34.44 42.71
CA SER A 76 -3.09 34.35 43.24
C SER A 76 -3.16 33.60 44.58
N PRO A 77 -3.75 34.16 45.66
CA PRO A 77 -3.78 33.52 46.99
C PRO A 77 -4.75 32.34 47.13
N ASP A 78 -5.57 32.03 46.12
CA ASP A 78 -6.59 30.98 46.21
C ASP A 78 -6.33 29.87 45.16
N SER A 79 -5.61 28.83 45.58
CA SER A 79 -5.35 27.65 44.73
C SER A 79 -6.57 26.71 44.70
N PRO A 80 -7.16 26.41 43.53
CA PRO A 80 -8.04 25.26 43.41
C PRO A 80 -7.17 24.00 43.48
N THR A 81 -7.36 23.16 44.49
CA THR A 81 -6.73 21.85 44.58
C THR A 81 -7.14 20.99 43.38
N ILE A 82 -6.23 20.80 42.41
CA ILE A 82 -6.41 19.86 41.32
C ILE A 82 -6.50 18.46 41.92
N ASN A 83 -7.70 17.86 41.87
CA ASN A 83 -7.93 16.48 42.31
C ASN A 83 -7.22 15.51 41.35
N LEU A 84 -5.98 15.15 41.68
CA LEU A 84 -5.14 14.16 40.98
C LEU A 84 -5.70 12.72 41.01
N SER A 85 -6.83 12.48 41.67
CA SER A 85 -7.48 11.16 41.75
C SER A 85 -8.27 10.76 40.50
N ASN A 86 -8.54 11.69 39.57
CA ASN A 86 -9.32 11.45 38.35
C ASN A 86 -8.47 11.40 37.07
N VAL A 87 -7.15 11.50 37.17
CA VAL A 87 -6.28 11.17 36.05
C VAL A 87 -6.22 9.65 35.96
N ASN A 88 -7.00 9.07 35.05
CA ASN A 88 -7.01 7.63 34.80
C ASN A 88 -5.55 7.15 34.60
N THR A 89 -5.02 6.44 35.58
CA THR A 89 -3.65 5.91 35.58
C THR A 89 -3.36 5.06 34.35
N GLU A 90 -4.38 4.39 33.79
CA GLU A 90 -4.33 3.68 32.51
C GLU A 90 -4.07 4.61 31.32
N LYS A 91 -4.78 5.75 31.21
CA LYS A 91 -4.54 6.72 30.14
C LYS A 91 -3.15 7.33 30.24
N LEU A 92 -2.69 7.61 31.46
CA LEU A 92 -1.35 8.18 31.68
C LEU A 92 -0.25 7.17 31.33
N LEU A 93 -0.46 5.88 31.62
CA LEU A 93 0.41 4.79 31.17
C LEU A 93 0.43 4.66 29.64
N ASP A 94 -0.71 4.75 28.97
CA ASP A 94 -0.80 4.72 27.51
C ASP A 94 -0.06 5.90 26.88
N TRP A 95 -0.24 7.12 27.40
CA TRP A 95 0.48 8.31 26.93
C TRP A 95 1.98 8.22 27.16
N VAL A 96 2.42 7.72 28.32
CA VAL A 96 3.84 7.51 28.62
C VAL A 96 4.44 6.42 27.71
N PHE A 97 3.69 5.35 27.45
CA PHE A 97 4.10 4.29 26.53
C PHE A 97 4.19 4.79 25.09
N LEU A 98 3.20 5.57 24.61
CA LEU A 98 3.23 6.22 23.32
C LEU A 98 4.39 7.22 23.19
N LEU A 99 4.65 8.02 24.22
CA LEU A 99 5.79 8.94 24.27
C LEU A 99 7.12 8.18 24.21
N LEU A 100 7.26 7.10 24.98
CA LEU A 100 8.45 6.23 24.94
C LEU A 100 8.64 5.61 23.56
N ILE A 101 7.57 5.11 22.94
CA ILE A 101 7.61 4.60 21.56
C ILE A 101 8.05 5.72 20.60
N MET A 102 7.45 6.91 20.69
CA MET A 102 7.78 8.04 19.82
C MET A 102 9.25 8.46 19.97
N LEU A 103 9.77 8.52 21.20
CA LEU A 103 11.18 8.83 21.48
C LEU A 103 12.13 7.76 20.91
N ILE A 104 11.79 6.47 21.03
CA ILE A 104 12.59 5.36 20.47
C ILE A 104 12.50 5.35 18.93
N MET A 105 11.35 5.69 18.35
CA MET A 105 11.13 5.75 16.91
C MET A 105 11.73 6.99 16.25
N ARG A 106 11.97 8.08 16.97
CA ARG A 106 12.49 9.35 16.41
C ARG A 106 13.73 9.17 15.52
N LYS A 107 14.71 8.37 15.98
CA LYS A 107 15.91 8.07 15.19
C LYS A 107 15.60 7.27 13.92
N ARG A 108 14.63 6.35 13.98
CA ARG A 108 14.22 5.50 12.86
C ARG A 108 13.42 6.29 11.82
N VAL A 109 12.57 7.21 12.29
CA VAL A 109 11.82 8.15 11.45
C VAL A 109 12.79 9.06 10.67
N ALA A 110 13.85 9.56 11.30
CA ALA A 110 14.86 10.37 10.61
C ALA A 110 15.53 9.60 9.46
N LEU A 111 15.90 8.33 9.68
CA LEU A 111 16.47 7.47 8.64
C LEU A 111 15.48 7.22 7.49
N ILE A 112 14.20 6.99 7.79
CA ILE A 112 13.17 6.81 6.76
C ILE A 112 12.97 8.09 5.95
N ILE A 113 12.89 9.24 6.60
CA ILE A 113 12.78 10.53 5.90
C ILE A 113 13.98 10.72 4.96
N ALA A 114 15.19 10.37 5.39
CA ALA A 114 16.37 10.37 4.54
C ALA A 114 16.25 9.39 3.36
N LEU A 115 15.74 8.17 3.58
CA LEU A 115 15.48 7.20 2.52
C LEU A 115 14.46 7.71 1.50
N PHE A 116 13.35 8.32 1.94
CA PHE A 116 12.36 8.95 1.05
C PHE A 116 12.96 10.13 0.27
N HIS A 117 13.82 10.93 0.92
CA HIS A 117 14.52 12.01 0.24
C HIS A 117 15.45 11.48 -0.85
N VAL A 118 16.22 10.42 -0.58
CA VAL A 118 17.08 9.79 -1.57
C VAL A 118 16.28 9.07 -2.64
N ALA A 119 15.18 8.39 -2.30
CA ALA A 119 14.27 7.77 -3.28
C ALA A 119 13.74 8.83 -4.26
N SER A 120 13.35 10.00 -3.76
CA SER A 120 12.94 11.13 -4.61
C SER A 120 14.05 11.59 -5.56
N LYS A 121 15.32 11.65 -5.11
CA LYS A 121 16.47 11.93 -5.98
C LYS A 121 16.66 10.85 -7.04
N VAL A 122 16.42 9.57 -6.72
CA VAL A 122 16.48 8.47 -7.67
C VAL A 122 15.47 8.67 -8.80
N PHE A 123 14.21 9.02 -8.50
CA PHE A 123 13.20 9.27 -9.53
C PHE A 123 13.53 10.45 -10.44
N ILE A 124 14.21 11.49 -9.92
CA ILE A 124 14.68 12.63 -10.72
C ILE A 124 15.80 12.20 -11.69
N HIS A 125 16.74 11.36 -11.25
CA HIS A 125 17.86 10.91 -12.08
C HIS A 125 17.51 9.74 -13.00
N LEU A 126 16.50 8.95 -12.64
CA LEU A 126 16.03 7.78 -13.36
C LEU A 126 14.54 7.98 -13.76
N PRO A 127 14.21 8.97 -14.62
CA PRO A 127 12.82 9.30 -14.94
C PRO A 127 12.05 8.13 -15.57
N LEU A 128 12.75 7.17 -16.19
CA LEU A 128 12.14 5.96 -16.75
C LEU A 128 11.52 5.03 -15.70
N LEU A 129 11.86 5.17 -14.41
CA LEU A 129 11.21 4.41 -13.31
C LEU A 129 9.71 4.71 -13.23
N VAL A 130 9.31 5.94 -13.52
CA VAL A 130 7.90 6.38 -13.49
C VAL A 130 7.09 5.64 -14.56
N PHE A 131 7.72 5.21 -15.66
CA PHE A 131 7.05 4.48 -16.72
C PHE A 131 6.95 2.96 -16.46
N GLN A 132 7.64 2.45 -15.43
CA GLN A 132 7.68 1.02 -15.12
C GLN A 132 6.30 0.39 -14.86
N PRO A 133 5.38 0.99 -14.07
CA PRO A 133 4.05 0.43 -13.83
C PRO A 133 3.26 0.18 -15.12
N PHE A 134 3.38 1.09 -16.09
CA PHE A 134 2.68 0.97 -17.37
C PHE A 134 3.18 -0.23 -18.16
N TRP A 135 4.49 -0.45 -18.21
CA TRP A 135 5.07 -1.61 -18.89
C TRP A 135 4.60 -2.92 -18.26
N THR A 136 4.61 -2.99 -16.93
CA THR A 136 4.09 -4.14 -16.18
C THR A 136 2.60 -4.35 -16.42
N PHE A 137 1.82 -3.28 -16.47
CA PHE A 137 0.39 -3.33 -16.76
C PHE A 137 0.11 -3.86 -18.18
N PHE A 138 0.85 -3.38 -19.18
CA PHE A 138 0.76 -3.91 -20.55
C PHE A 138 1.13 -5.39 -20.62
N ALA A 139 2.20 -5.80 -19.92
CA ALA A 139 2.59 -7.21 -19.86
C ALA A 139 1.52 -8.09 -19.19
N LEU A 140 0.91 -7.60 -18.08
CA LEU A 140 -0.18 -8.30 -17.40
C LEU A 140 -1.43 -8.38 -18.28
N ILE A 141 -1.85 -7.30 -18.94
CA ILE A 141 -2.98 -7.30 -19.88
C ILE A 141 -2.73 -8.31 -20.99
N PHE A 142 -1.57 -8.24 -21.64
CA PHE A 142 -1.23 -9.16 -22.72
C PHE A 142 -1.30 -10.62 -22.27
N PHE A 143 -0.74 -10.91 -21.09
CA PHE A 143 -0.83 -12.24 -20.49
C PHE A 143 -2.26 -12.66 -20.17
N TRP A 144 -3.08 -11.77 -19.59
CA TRP A 144 -4.47 -12.06 -19.23
C TRP A 144 -5.33 -12.30 -20.47
N THR A 145 -5.16 -11.49 -21.53
CA THR A 145 -5.80 -11.70 -22.82
C THR A 145 -5.41 -13.06 -23.39
N TYR A 146 -4.12 -13.38 -23.44
CA TYR A 146 -3.64 -14.69 -23.88
C TYR A 146 -4.26 -15.83 -23.04
N TRP A 147 -4.26 -15.70 -21.72
CA TRP A 147 -4.80 -16.71 -20.81
C TRP A 147 -6.31 -16.93 -21.03
N ILE A 148 -7.09 -15.85 -21.14
CA ILE A 148 -8.54 -15.92 -21.42
C ILE A 148 -8.78 -16.60 -22.76
N THR A 149 -8.03 -16.22 -23.80
CA THR A 149 -8.13 -16.84 -25.12
C THR A 149 -7.88 -18.34 -25.04
N VAL A 150 -6.83 -18.80 -24.33
CA VAL A 150 -6.55 -20.24 -24.20
C VAL A 150 -7.65 -20.96 -23.42
N VAL A 151 -8.20 -20.35 -22.36
CA VAL A 151 -9.32 -20.92 -21.60
C VAL A 151 -10.58 -21.05 -22.47
N LEU A 152 -10.88 -20.06 -23.31
CA LEU A 152 -12.00 -20.12 -24.27
C LEU A 152 -11.79 -21.26 -25.28
N PHE A 153 -10.59 -21.41 -25.85
CA PHE A 153 -10.27 -22.54 -26.73
C PHE A 153 -10.35 -23.88 -25.99
N LEU A 154 -9.90 -23.96 -24.75
CA LEU A 154 -10.01 -25.19 -23.95
C LEU A 154 -11.49 -25.57 -23.74
N GLY A 155 -12.36 -24.60 -23.47
CA GLY A 155 -13.80 -24.78 -23.34
C GLY A 155 -14.49 -25.29 -24.61
N THR A 156 -14.00 -24.91 -25.80
CA THR A 156 -14.60 -25.28 -27.09
C THR A 156 -14.04 -26.57 -27.70
N THR A 157 -12.94 -27.10 -27.16
CA THR A 157 -12.33 -28.37 -27.63
C THR A 157 -13.05 -29.65 -27.19
N GLY A 158 -14.10 -29.54 -26.36
CA GLY A 158 -14.92 -30.69 -25.97
C GLY A 158 -15.64 -31.32 -27.17
N SER A 159 -16.05 -32.59 -27.05
CA SER A 159 -16.91 -33.21 -28.05
C SER A 159 -18.37 -32.79 -27.80
N PRO A 160 -19.14 -32.38 -28.83
CA PRO A 160 -20.54 -32.03 -28.65
C PRO A 160 -21.38 -33.29 -28.38
N VAL A 161 -22.06 -33.32 -27.23
CA VAL A 161 -22.97 -34.40 -26.84
C VAL A 161 -24.36 -33.80 -26.59
N PRO A 162 -25.44 -34.31 -27.22
CA PRO A 162 -26.79 -33.83 -26.96
C PRO A 162 -27.23 -34.21 -25.54
N ASN A 163 -27.73 -33.22 -24.79
CA ASN A 163 -28.35 -33.37 -23.48
C ASN A 163 -29.83 -33.78 -23.62
N GLU A 164 -30.41 -34.34 -22.56
CA GLU A 164 -31.82 -34.77 -22.47
C GLU A 164 -32.82 -33.64 -22.74
N GLU A 165 -32.40 -32.38 -22.52
CA GLU A 165 -33.19 -31.17 -22.78
C GLU A 165 -33.07 -30.65 -24.24
N GLY A 166 -32.31 -31.34 -25.11
CA GLY A 166 -32.10 -30.95 -26.50
C GLY A 166 -30.99 -29.92 -26.75
N PHE A 167 -30.25 -29.51 -25.70
CA PHE A 167 -29.06 -28.67 -25.82
C PHE A 167 -27.81 -29.49 -26.14
N VAL A 168 -26.78 -28.87 -26.74
CA VAL A 168 -25.47 -29.50 -26.96
C VAL A 168 -24.53 -29.12 -25.82
N GLU A 169 -24.12 -30.09 -25.02
CA GLU A 169 -23.08 -29.93 -24.00
C GLU A 169 -21.73 -30.40 -24.53
N PHE A 170 -20.70 -29.60 -24.36
CA PHE A 170 -19.33 -29.96 -24.76
C PHE A 170 -18.66 -30.75 -23.64
N GLN A 171 -18.59 -32.07 -23.79
CA GLN A 171 -17.91 -32.93 -22.81
C GLN A 171 -16.42 -33.00 -23.10
N MET A 172 -15.59 -32.58 -22.13
CA MET A 172 -14.13 -32.73 -22.20
C MET A 172 -13.73 -34.16 -21.82
N VAL A 173 -13.10 -34.88 -22.75
CA VAL A 173 -12.66 -36.28 -22.55
C VAL A 173 -11.13 -36.33 -22.41
N GLY A 174 -10.62 -37.10 -21.44
CA GLY A 174 -9.18 -37.39 -21.31
C GLY A 174 -8.35 -36.31 -20.58
N PRO A 175 -7.03 -36.18 -20.89
CA PRO A 175 -6.09 -35.29 -20.19
C PRO A 175 -6.48 -33.80 -20.18
N LEU A 176 -7.28 -33.35 -21.15
CA LEU A 176 -7.81 -31.99 -21.27
C LEU A 176 -8.60 -31.56 -20.03
N LYS A 177 -9.28 -32.50 -19.35
CA LYS A 177 -10.01 -32.26 -18.09
C LYS A 177 -9.11 -31.75 -16.95
N TYR A 178 -7.81 -32.01 -16.98
CA TYR A 178 -6.88 -31.56 -15.92
C TYR A 178 -6.11 -30.30 -16.31
N MET A 179 -6.19 -29.85 -17.57
CA MET A 179 -5.45 -28.68 -18.04
C MET A 179 -5.95 -27.36 -17.46
N TRP A 180 -7.19 -27.30 -16.96
CA TRP A 180 -7.72 -26.08 -16.32
C TRP A 180 -6.98 -25.77 -15.02
N TRP A 181 -6.62 -26.78 -14.20
CA TRP A 181 -5.83 -26.57 -12.99
C TRP A 181 -4.43 -26.07 -13.31
N TYR A 182 -3.81 -26.62 -14.36
CA TYR A 182 -2.54 -26.11 -14.88
C TYR A 182 -2.64 -24.63 -15.29
N HIS A 183 -3.74 -24.24 -15.95
CA HIS A 183 -3.99 -22.85 -16.31
C HIS A 183 -4.18 -21.94 -15.10
N VAL A 184 -4.91 -22.37 -14.08
CA VAL A 184 -5.10 -21.59 -12.84
C VAL A 184 -3.77 -21.39 -12.11
N VAL A 185 -2.98 -22.45 -11.94
CA VAL A 185 -1.64 -22.36 -11.34
C VAL A 185 -0.74 -21.46 -12.18
N GLY A 186 -0.79 -21.59 -13.51
CA GLY A 186 -0.08 -20.75 -14.45
C GLY A 186 -0.47 -19.27 -14.36
N LEU A 187 -1.76 -18.95 -14.18
CA LEU A 187 -2.26 -17.58 -13.99
C LEU A 187 -1.56 -16.91 -12.80
N ILE A 188 -1.53 -17.60 -11.67
CA ILE A 188 -0.97 -17.08 -10.42
C ILE A 188 0.55 -16.95 -10.57
N TRP A 189 1.24 -18.01 -10.99
CA TRP A 189 2.70 -18.01 -11.06
C TRP A 189 3.24 -17.03 -12.11
N ILE A 190 2.65 -16.96 -13.30
CA ILE A 190 3.11 -16.05 -14.34
C ILE A 190 2.81 -14.59 -13.95
N SER A 191 1.69 -14.32 -13.27
CA SER A 191 1.44 -12.97 -12.73
C SER A 191 2.49 -12.56 -11.70
N GLU A 192 2.82 -13.44 -10.75
CA GLU A 192 3.93 -13.22 -9.80
C GLU A 192 5.28 -13.06 -10.51
N PHE A 193 5.51 -13.81 -11.58
CA PHE A 193 6.73 -13.70 -12.38
C PHE A 193 6.85 -12.34 -13.08
N ILE A 194 5.76 -11.82 -13.66
CA ILE A 194 5.74 -10.50 -14.29
C ILE A 194 6.01 -9.39 -13.25
N LEU A 195 5.40 -9.50 -12.06
CA LEU A 195 5.67 -8.57 -10.95
C LEU A 195 7.11 -8.67 -10.44
N ALA A 196 7.65 -9.89 -10.33
CA ALA A 196 9.03 -10.10 -9.92
C ALA A 196 10.06 -9.60 -10.96
N CYS A 197 9.72 -9.63 -12.25
CA CYS A 197 10.51 -8.99 -13.31
C CYS A 197 10.59 -7.47 -13.11
N GLN A 198 9.49 -6.83 -12.72
CA GLN A 198 9.49 -5.41 -12.35
C GLN A 198 10.41 -5.16 -11.14
N GLN A 199 10.28 -5.96 -10.08
CA GLN A 199 11.10 -5.86 -8.88
C GLN A 199 12.60 -5.95 -9.19
N MET A 200 13.02 -6.95 -9.96
CA MET A 200 14.42 -7.13 -10.38
C MET A 200 14.91 -5.99 -11.28
N THR A 201 14.06 -5.49 -12.18
CA THR A 201 14.40 -4.36 -13.08
C THR A 201 14.67 -3.09 -12.28
N VAL A 202 13.76 -2.74 -11.36
CA VAL A 202 13.89 -1.56 -10.48
C VAL A 202 15.12 -1.73 -9.59
N ALA A 203 15.29 -2.89 -8.95
CA ALA A 203 16.44 -3.18 -8.11
C ALA A 203 17.76 -2.98 -8.86
N GLY A 204 17.91 -3.55 -10.05
CA GLY A 204 19.12 -3.40 -10.85
C GLY A 204 19.42 -1.95 -11.25
N ALA A 205 18.41 -1.13 -11.53
CA ALA A 205 18.60 0.27 -11.87
C ALA A 205 18.99 1.12 -10.64
N VAL A 206 18.31 0.91 -9.50
CA VAL A 206 18.58 1.62 -8.25
C VAL A 206 19.95 1.23 -7.68
N VAL A 207 20.34 -0.05 -7.72
CA VAL A 207 21.68 -0.52 -7.33
C VAL A 207 22.75 0.15 -8.19
N THR A 208 22.54 0.18 -9.52
CA THR A 208 23.46 0.87 -10.44
C THR A 208 23.59 2.35 -10.07
N TYR A 209 22.46 3.01 -9.77
CA TYR A 209 22.47 4.41 -9.33
C TYR A 209 23.20 4.61 -8.00
N TYR A 210 22.94 3.76 -7.02
CA TYR A 210 23.47 3.88 -5.66
C TYR A 210 25.00 3.77 -5.66
N PHE A 211 25.54 2.70 -6.24
CA PHE A 211 26.98 2.42 -6.23
C PHE A 211 27.79 3.17 -7.31
N THR A 212 27.13 3.96 -8.17
CA THR A 212 27.85 4.87 -9.07
C THR A 212 28.18 6.18 -8.35
N ARG A 213 29.46 6.41 -8.07
CA ARG A 213 29.93 7.63 -7.36
C ARG A 213 29.61 8.90 -8.14
N GLU A 214 30.08 8.97 -9.38
CA GLU A 214 29.85 10.11 -10.25
C GLU A 214 28.61 9.87 -11.13
N LYS A 215 27.51 10.56 -10.84
CA LYS A 215 26.24 10.34 -11.55
C LYS A 215 26.30 10.62 -13.06
N ARG A 216 27.32 11.37 -13.53
CA ARG A 216 27.63 11.53 -14.96
C ARG A 216 28.05 10.24 -15.68
N ASN A 217 28.54 9.24 -14.95
CA ASN A 217 29.00 7.96 -15.48
C ASN A 217 27.88 6.91 -15.51
N LEU A 218 26.63 7.29 -15.21
CA LEU A 218 25.49 6.41 -15.36
C LEU A 218 25.28 6.09 -16.84
N PRO A 219 24.89 4.85 -17.20
CA PRO A 219 24.50 4.55 -18.56
C PRO A 219 23.33 5.45 -18.98
N PHE A 220 23.24 5.77 -20.27
CA PHE A 220 22.24 6.71 -20.81
C PHE A 220 20.79 6.36 -20.39
N THR A 221 20.49 5.06 -20.24
CA THR A 221 19.22 4.56 -19.70
C THR A 221 19.44 3.39 -18.72
N PRO A 222 19.64 3.64 -17.41
CA PRO A 222 19.94 2.60 -16.42
C PRO A 222 18.82 1.55 -16.28
N ILE A 223 17.56 1.96 -16.48
CA ILE A 223 16.40 1.06 -16.51
C ILE A 223 16.48 0.10 -17.68
N LEU A 224 16.77 0.59 -18.89
CA LEU A 224 16.83 -0.27 -20.07
C LEU A 224 18.01 -1.23 -20.01
N ALA A 225 19.15 -0.77 -19.48
CA ALA A 225 20.28 -1.64 -19.18
C ALA A 225 19.91 -2.72 -18.15
N SER A 226 19.11 -2.38 -17.13
CA SER A 226 18.61 -3.32 -16.14
C SER A 226 17.66 -4.36 -16.74
N VAL A 227 16.73 -3.94 -17.61
CA VAL A 227 15.84 -4.84 -18.36
C VAL A 227 16.64 -5.81 -19.23
N ASN A 228 17.66 -5.31 -19.94
CA ASN A 228 18.51 -6.15 -20.76
C ASN A 228 19.25 -7.21 -19.93
N ARG A 229 19.82 -6.82 -18.77
CA ARG A 229 20.45 -7.79 -17.85
C ARG A 229 19.46 -8.80 -17.30
N LEU A 230 18.23 -8.39 -16.98
CA LEU A 230 17.17 -9.29 -16.54
C LEU A 230 16.90 -10.36 -17.61
N ILE A 231 16.65 -9.94 -18.85
CA ILE A 231 16.31 -10.84 -19.96
C ILE A 231 17.48 -11.77 -20.29
N CYS A 232 18.72 -11.28 -20.32
CA CYS A 232 19.86 -12.09 -20.70
C CYS A 232 20.35 -13.04 -19.59
N TYR A 233 20.25 -12.65 -18.32
CA TYR A 233 20.99 -13.33 -17.24
C TYR A 233 20.15 -13.75 -16.03
N HIS A 234 19.04 -13.06 -15.71
CA HIS A 234 18.36 -13.23 -14.41
C HIS A 234 16.93 -13.76 -14.48
N LEU A 235 16.39 -14.09 -15.66
CA LEU A 235 15.06 -14.71 -15.79
C LEU A 235 14.90 -15.96 -14.90
N GLY A 236 15.93 -16.80 -14.80
CA GLY A 236 15.89 -18.01 -13.96
C GLY A 236 15.82 -17.69 -12.45
N THR A 237 16.56 -16.68 -11.98
CA THR A 237 16.49 -16.19 -10.59
C THR A 237 15.08 -15.69 -10.27
N VAL A 238 14.52 -14.88 -11.16
CA VAL A 238 13.18 -14.30 -11.00
C VAL A 238 12.10 -15.38 -11.05
N ALA A 239 12.19 -16.34 -11.97
CA ALA A 239 11.27 -17.47 -12.07
C ALA A 239 11.27 -18.33 -10.81
N LYS A 240 12.44 -18.59 -10.23
CA LYS A 240 12.57 -19.35 -8.99
C LYS A 240 11.97 -18.59 -7.81
N GLY A 241 12.24 -17.31 -7.67
CA GLY A 241 11.69 -16.48 -6.60
C GLY A 241 10.16 -16.38 -6.69
N SER A 242 9.62 -16.03 -7.85
CA SER A 242 8.17 -15.93 -8.04
C SER A 242 7.43 -17.26 -7.85
N PHE A 243 8.07 -18.38 -8.19
CA PHE A 243 7.51 -19.71 -7.95
C PHE A 243 7.34 -20.02 -6.46
N ILE A 244 8.32 -19.63 -5.62
CA ILE A 244 8.26 -19.84 -4.16
C ILE A 244 7.08 -19.06 -3.55
N ILE A 245 6.81 -17.84 -4.01
CA ILE A 245 5.64 -17.07 -3.59
C ILE A 245 4.36 -17.80 -4.01
N ALA A 246 4.28 -18.24 -5.28
CA ALA A 246 3.11 -18.96 -5.79
C ALA A 246 2.81 -20.25 -5.00
N LEU A 247 3.84 -20.99 -4.56
CA LEU A 247 3.69 -22.20 -3.73
C LEU A 247 3.03 -21.95 -2.38
N VAL A 248 3.11 -20.74 -1.82
CA VAL A 248 2.44 -20.36 -0.57
C VAL A 248 1.09 -19.69 -0.84
N LYS A 249 1.01 -18.88 -1.91
CA LYS A 249 -0.19 -18.15 -2.32
C LYS A 249 -1.32 -19.10 -2.74
N ILE A 250 -1.01 -20.17 -3.48
CA ILE A 250 -2.01 -21.15 -3.94
C ILE A 250 -2.70 -21.85 -2.75
N PRO A 251 -1.99 -22.49 -1.79
CA PRO A 251 -2.61 -23.06 -0.60
C PRO A 251 -3.43 -22.05 0.21
N ARG A 252 -2.95 -20.80 0.34
CA ARG A 252 -3.70 -19.74 1.05
C ARG A 252 -5.04 -19.45 0.38
N MET A 253 -5.06 -19.32 -0.95
CA MET A 253 -6.30 -19.11 -1.70
C MET A 253 -7.25 -20.30 -1.60
N ILE A 254 -6.74 -21.53 -1.63
CA ILE A 254 -7.54 -22.75 -1.44
C ILE A 254 -8.17 -22.76 -0.04
N LEU A 255 -7.40 -22.49 1.02
CA LEU A 255 -7.92 -22.43 2.38
C LEU A 255 -8.94 -21.30 2.57
N MET A 256 -8.71 -20.13 1.95
CA MET A 256 -9.68 -19.03 1.96
C MET A 256 -10.99 -19.45 1.31
N TYR A 257 -10.93 -20.08 0.14
CA TYR A 257 -12.11 -20.61 -0.54
C TYR A 257 -12.86 -21.64 0.31
N ILE A 258 -12.15 -22.60 0.91
CA ILE A 258 -12.74 -23.60 1.82
C ILE A 258 -13.41 -22.90 3.01
N HIS A 259 -12.76 -21.92 3.62
CA HIS A 259 -13.33 -21.16 4.74
C HIS A 259 -14.62 -20.43 4.34
N THR A 260 -14.65 -19.83 3.14
CA THR A 260 -15.87 -19.20 2.62
C THR A 260 -17.00 -20.21 2.40
N GLN A 261 -16.69 -21.41 1.88
CA GLN A 261 -17.68 -22.46 1.63
C GLN A 261 -18.21 -23.11 2.92
N LEU A 262 -17.39 -23.20 3.96
CA LEU A 262 -17.75 -23.80 5.24
C LEU A 262 -18.39 -22.80 6.23
N LYS A 263 -18.52 -21.53 5.83
CA LYS A 263 -19.10 -20.47 6.65
C LYS A 263 -20.53 -20.85 7.06
N GLY A 264 -20.72 -21.08 8.36
CA GLY A 264 -22.02 -21.48 8.96
C GLY A 264 -22.27 -22.98 9.06
N LYS A 265 -21.39 -23.84 8.54
CA LYS A 265 -21.52 -25.31 8.59
C LYS A 265 -20.42 -26.02 9.39
N GLU A 266 -19.39 -25.29 9.81
CA GLU A 266 -18.20 -25.80 10.51
C GLU A 266 -18.31 -25.76 12.04
N SER A 267 -17.60 -26.67 12.71
CA SER A 267 -17.40 -26.63 14.16
C SER A 267 -16.54 -25.43 14.56
N ALA A 268 -16.66 -24.96 15.82
CA ALA A 268 -15.88 -23.85 16.34
C ALA A 268 -14.36 -24.10 16.25
N PHE A 269 -13.93 -25.35 16.46
CA PHE A 269 -12.53 -25.77 16.34
C PHE A 269 -12.01 -25.66 14.90
N ALA A 270 -12.76 -26.18 13.91
CA ALA A 270 -12.37 -26.11 12.50
C ALA A 270 -12.25 -24.65 12.02
N ARG A 271 -13.16 -23.78 12.46
CA ARG A 271 -13.10 -22.34 12.17
C ARG A 271 -11.82 -21.68 12.68
N TYR A 272 -11.45 -21.98 13.93
CA TYR A 272 -10.25 -21.41 14.53
C TYR A 272 -8.98 -21.88 13.81
N VAL A 273 -8.87 -23.17 13.52
CA VAL A 273 -7.73 -23.75 12.79
C VAL A 273 -7.62 -23.16 11.39
N LEU A 274 -8.71 -23.07 10.62
CA LEU A 274 -8.69 -22.47 9.28
C LEU A 274 -8.23 -21.01 9.31
N LYS A 275 -8.76 -20.21 10.24
CA LYS A 275 -8.33 -18.81 10.41
C LYS A 275 -6.85 -18.70 10.78
N ALA A 276 -6.37 -19.55 11.69
CA ALA A 276 -4.96 -19.59 12.08
C ALA A 276 -4.06 -19.95 10.88
N CYS A 277 -4.38 -21.00 10.12
CA CYS A 277 -3.61 -21.39 8.94
C CYS A 277 -3.61 -20.31 7.85
N ILE A 278 -4.76 -19.68 7.58
CA ILE A 278 -4.86 -18.56 6.62
C ILE A 278 -3.98 -17.39 7.06
N CYS A 279 -3.98 -17.05 8.35
CA CYS A 279 -3.13 -16.01 8.92
C CYS A 279 -1.64 -16.37 8.77
N CYS A 280 -1.23 -17.58 9.15
CA CYS A 280 0.15 -18.03 9.02
C CYS A 280 0.65 -18.01 7.57
N LEU A 281 -0.16 -18.47 6.61
CA LEU A 281 0.19 -18.42 5.19
C LEU A 281 0.22 -16.99 4.65
N TRP A 282 -0.64 -16.09 5.14
CA TRP A 282 -0.55 -14.68 4.78
C TRP A 282 0.74 -14.04 5.30
N CYS A 283 1.09 -14.29 6.56
CA CYS A 283 2.35 -13.81 7.13
C CYS A 283 3.56 -14.37 6.37
N LEU A 284 3.54 -15.67 6.03
CA LEU A 284 4.59 -16.31 5.24
C LEU A 284 4.68 -15.72 3.82
N GLU A 285 3.55 -15.50 3.15
CA GLU A 285 3.50 -14.86 1.82
C GLU A 285 4.11 -13.45 1.85
N ASN A 286 3.76 -12.63 2.85
CA ASN A 286 4.34 -11.29 2.99
C ASN A 286 5.84 -11.36 3.28
N CYS A 287 6.27 -12.25 4.18
CA CYS A 287 7.68 -12.43 4.51
C CYS A 287 8.49 -12.91 3.29
N LEU A 288 7.96 -13.85 2.51
CA LEU A 288 8.59 -14.33 1.28
C LEU A 288 8.63 -13.25 0.20
N THR A 289 7.58 -12.45 0.05
CA THR A 289 7.56 -11.31 -0.88
C THR A 289 8.66 -10.31 -0.51
N TYR A 290 8.76 -9.94 0.77
CA TYR A 290 9.79 -9.04 1.27
C TYR A 290 11.20 -9.64 1.11
N LEU A 291 11.40 -10.90 1.46
CA LEU A 291 12.69 -11.59 1.28
C LEU A 291 13.08 -11.68 -0.19
N ASN A 292 12.13 -11.98 -1.09
CA ASN A 292 12.38 -12.05 -2.53
C ASN A 292 12.85 -10.70 -3.08
N GLN A 293 12.19 -9.60 -2.70
CA GLN A 293 12.59 -8.26 -3.07
C GLN A 293 14.05 -7.99 -2.68
N ASN A 294 14.40 -8.30 -1.43
CA ASN A 294 15.77 -8.16 -0.93
C ASN A 294 16.77 -9.11 -1.61
N ALA A 295 16.35 -10.34 -1.94
CA ALA A 295 17.16 -11.29 -2.69
C ALA A 295 17.46 -10.83 -4.11
N TYR A 296 16.51 -10.17 -4.79
CA TYR A 296 16.72 -9.58 -6.12
C TYR A 296 17.69 -8.40 -6.06
N THR A 297 17.58 -7.55 -5.04
CA THR A 297 18.57 -6.50 -4.79
C THR A 297 19.97 -7.07 -4.55
N ALA A 298 20.11 -8.07 -3.66
CA ALA A 298 21.39 -8.74 -3.42
C ALA A 298 21.93 -9.45 -4.68
N THR A 299 21.05 -10.02 -5.50
CA THR A 299 21.40 -10.56 -6.83
C THR A 299 21.98 -9.46 -7.72
N ALA A 300 21.35 -8.30 -7.77
CA ALA A 300 21.80 -7.18 -8.59
C ALA A 300 23.16 -6.59 -8.13
N ILE A 301 23.47 -6.69 -6.84
CA ILE A 301 24.77 -6.25 -6.27
C ILE A 301 25.87 -7.29 -6.54
N ASN A 302 25.63 -8.55 -6.19
CA ASN A 302 26.66 -9.59 -6.17
C ASN A 302 26.71 -10.45 -7.43
N SER A 303 25.72 -10.32 -8.33
CA SER A 303 25.58 -11.16 -9.54
C SER A 303 25.53 -12.67 -9.24
N THR A 304 24.89 -13.06 -8.13
CA THR A 304 24.75 -14.46 -7.69
C THR A 304 23.37 -15.05 -8.02
N ASN A 305 23.18 -16.36 -7.79
CA ASN A 305 21.88 -17.00 -7.98
C ASN A 305 20.93 -16.72 -6.80
N PHE A 306 19.63 -16.93 -7.02
CA PHE A 306 18.57 -16.64 -6.04
C PHE A 306 18.84 -17.17 -4.63
N CYS A 307 19.27 -18.43 -4.47
CA CYS A 307 19.42 -19.02 -3.13
C CYS A 307 20.58 -18.40 -2.36
N THR A 308 21.68 -18.12 -3.05
CA THR A 308 22.83 -17.43 -2.43
C THR A 308 22.41 -16.02 -2.00
N SER A 309 21.79 -15.25 -2.91
CA SER A 309 21.37 -13.88 -2.60
C SER A 309 20.29 -13.81 -1.53
N ALA A 310 19.34 -14.74 -1.52
CA ALA A 310 18.30 -14.83 -0.49
C ALA A 310 18.90 -15.14 0.89
N LYS A 311 19.92 -16.01 0.97
CA LYS A 311 20.63 -16.28 2.21
C LYS A 311 21.33 -15.02 2.73
N ASP A 312 22.05 -14.32 1.86
CA ASP A 312 22.79 -13.10 2.23
C ASP A 312 21.83 -12.00 2.71
N ALA A 313 20.75 -11.78 1.97
CA ALA A 313 19.69 -10.86 2.33
C ALA A 313 19.05 -11.24 3.68
N PHE A 314 18.70 -12.51 3.89
CA PHE A 314 18.10 -12.97 5.13
C PHE A 314 19.00 -12.73 6.35
N VAL A 315 20.30 -13.01 6.23
CA VAL A 315 21.26 -12.76 7.32
C VAL A 315 21.30 -11.27 7.69
N ILE A 316 21.38 -10.37 6.71
CA ILE A 316 21.38 -8.92 6.94
C ILE A 316 20.08 -8.47 7.63
N LEU A 317 18.94 -8.98 7.18
CA LEU A 317 17.62 -8.62 7.72
C LEU A 317 17.43 -9.11 9.16
N VAL A 318 17.88 -10.34 9.48
CA VAL A 318 17.71 -10.94 10.81
C VAL A 318 18.67 -10.34 11.85
N GLU A 319 19.91 -10.01 11.45
CA GLU A 319 20.89 -9.34 12.33
C GLU A 319 20.32 -8.05 12.95
N ASN A 320 19.38 -7.38 12.26
CA ASN A 320 18.76 -6.14 12.70
C ASN A 320 17.22 -6.17 12.63
N ALA A 321 16.58 -7.33 12.86
CA ALA A 321 15.15 -7.56 12.59
C ALA A 321 14.21 -6.50 13.21
N LEU A 322 14.41 -6.13 14.48
CA LEU A 322 13.57 -5.12 15.16
C LEU A 322 13.68 -3.73 14.53
N ARG A 323 14.84 -3.40 13.94
CA ARG A 323 15.08 -2.11 13.28
C ARG A 323 14.45 -2.12 11.89
N VAL A 324 14.69 -3.18 11.14
CA VAL A 324 14.09 -3.44 9.82
C VAL A 324 12.57 -3.37 9.91
N ALA A 325 11.96 -4.09 10.86
CA ALA A 325 10.51 -4.13 11.03
C ALA A 325 9.92 -2.74 11.29
N ALA A 326 10.53 -1.94 12.17
CA ALA A 326 10.04 -0.60 12.43
C ALA A 326 10.21 0.35 11.24
N ILE A 327 11.29 0.20 10.47
CA ILE A 327 11.54 0.98 9.26
C ILE A 327 10.47 0.67 8.20
N ASN A 328 10.17 -0.61 8.00
CA ASN A 328 9.12 -1.04 7.08
C ASN A 328 7.75 -0.52 7.51
N THR A 329 7.36 -0.71 8.78
CA THR A 329 6.05 -0.28 9.28
C THR A 329 5.82 1.22 9.13
N VAL A 330 6.82 2.05 9.46
CA VAL A 330 6.69 3.51 9.32
C VAL A 330 6.70 3.92 7.85
N GLY A 331 7.52 3.28 7.00
CA GLY A 331 7.52 3.51 5.56
C GLY A 331 6.16 3.17 4.91
N ASP A 332 5.60 2.02 5.25
CA ASP A 332 4.28 1.57 4.79
C ASP A 332 3.18 2.54 5.19
N PHE A 333 3.24 3.04 6.44
CA PHE A 333 2.30 4.06 6.92
C PHE A 333 2.43 5.37 6.14
N MET A 334 3.65 5.84 5.84
CA MET A 334 3.87 7.05 5.04
C MET A 334 3.35 6.89 3.61
N LEU A 335 3.58 5.73 2.99
CA LEU A 335 3.05 5.44 1.64
C LEU A 335 1.53 5.32 1.66
N PHE A 336 0.94 4.76 2.71
CA PHE A 336 -0.50 4.71 2.91
C PHE A 336 -1.11 6.11 3.03
N LEU A 337 -0.52 6.99 3.83
CA LEU A 337 -0.94 8.38 3.94
C LEU A 337 -0.82 9.11 2.60
N GLY A 338 0.23 8.82 1.82
CA GLY A 338 0.38 9.31 0.45
C GLY A 338 -0.78 8.89 -0.47
N LYS A 339 -1.24 7.63 -0.39
CA LYS A 339 -2.40 7.14 -1.16
C LYS A 339 -3.67 7.91 -0.79
N ILE A 340 -3.93 8.11 0.51
CA ILE A 340 -5.08 8.87 0.99
C ILE A 340 -5.01 10.31 0.47
N LEU A 341 -3.88 10.99 0.62
CA LEU A 341 -3.71 12.38 0.20
C LEU A 341 -3.95 12.56 -1.30
N ILE A 342 -3.44 11.66 -2.14
CA ILE A 342 -3.69 11.69 -3.59
C ILE A 342 -5.19 11.54 -3.88
N VAL A 343 -5.87 10.58 -3.25
CA VAL A 343 -7.30 10.35 -3.48
C VAL A 343 -8.15 11.52 -2.98
N CYS A 344 -7.87 12.07 -1.80
CA CYS A 344 -8.59 13.19 -1.22
C CYS A 344 -8.40 14.48 -2.04
N SER A 345 -7.16 14.81 -2.41
CA SER A 345 -6.89 15.99 -3.26
C SER A 345 -7.54 15.88 -4.63
N THR A 346 -7.46 14.70 -5.27
CA THR A 346 -8.11 14.45 -6.57
C THR A 346 -9.63 14.49 -6.45
N GLY A 347 -10.19 13.91 -5.40
CA GLY A 347 -11.62 13.92 -5.11
C GLY A 347 -12.15 15.33 -4.83
N LEU A 348 -11.41 16.14 -4.08
CA LEU A 348 -11.77 17.54 -3.80
C LEU A 348 -11.73 18.38 -5.10
N ALA A 349 -10.68 18.24 -5.90
CA ALA A 349 -10.59 18.91 -7.20
C ALA A 349 -11.72 18.47 -8.15
N GLY A 350 -12.02 17.17 -8.20
CA GLY A 350 -13.12 16.61 -8.97
C GLY A 350 -14.49 17.14 -8.50
N PHE A 351 -14.70 17.21 -7.18
CA PHE A 351 -15.91 17.78 -6.60
C PHE A 351 -16.08 19.26 -6.98
N MET A 352 -15.03 20.08 -6.83
CA MET A 352 -15.08 21.49 -7.21
C MET A 352 -15.39 21.67 -8.70
N LEU A 353 -14.78 20.86 -9.57
CA LEU A 353 -14.97 20.94 -11.01
C LEU A 353 -16.39 20.51 -11.44
N LEU A 354 -16.91 19.42 -10.85
CA LEU A 354 -18.24 18.91 -11.16
C LEU A 354 -19.34 19.80 -10.58
N ASN A 355 -19.14 20.38 -9.38
CA ASN A 355 -20.10 21.31 -8.78
C ASN A 355 -20.19 22.65 -9.54
N TYR A 356 -19.10 23.05 -10.22
CA TYR A 356 -19.11 24.21 -11.11
C TYR A 356 -19.96 23.99 -12.37
N GLN A 357 -20.02 22.76 -12.86
CA GLN A 357 -20.82 22.35 -14.03
C GLN A 357 -22.21 21.90 -13.54
N GLN A 358 -23.10 22.85 -13.24
CA GLN A 358 -24.47 22.61 -12.70
C GLN A 358 -25.37 21.72 -13.59
N ASP A 359 -24.91 21.29 -14.76
CA ASP A 359 -25.67 20.51 -15.75
C ASP A 359 -25.76 19.00 -15.43
N TYR A 360 -24.99 18.48 -14.46
CA TYR A 360 -24.99 17.06 -14.11
C TYR A 360 -25.92 16.74 -12.94
N THR A 361 -27.05 16.08 -13.22
CA THR A 361 -28.01 15.62 -12.18
C THR A 361 -27.48 14.48 -11.31
N ILE A 362 -26.49 13.71 -11.77
CA ILE A 362 -25.84 12.61 -11.03
C ILE A 362 -24.31 12.78 -11.07
N TRP A 363 -23.77 13.78 -10.37
CA TRP A 363 -22.32 14.04 -10.30
C TRP A 363 -21.55 13.09 -9.37
N VAL A 364 -22.25 12.40 -8.46
CA VAL A 364 -21.65 11.47 -7.48
C VAL A 364 -21.01 10.25 -8.14
N LEU A 365 -21.63 9.67 -9.18
CA LEU A 365 -21.11 8.48 -9.86
C LEU A 365 -19.78 8.77 -10.59
N PRO A 366 -19.66 9.83 -11.43
CA PRO A 366 -18.38 10.25 -11.99
C PRO A 366 -17.32 10.53 -10.92
N LEU A 367 -17.70 11.15 -9.80
CA LEU A 367 -16.78 11.43 -8.69
C LEU A 367 -16.22 10.14 -8.06
N ILE A 368 -17.07 9.13 -7.83
CA ILE A 368 -16.63 7.81 -7.32
C ILE A 368 -15.65 7.16 -8.31
N ILE A 369 -15.93 7.23 -9.62
CA ILE A 369 -15.05 6.67 -10.66
C ILE A 369 -13.69 7.38 -10.66
N VAL A 370 -13.67 8.72 -10.53
CA VAL A 370 -12.43 9.51 -10.43
C VAL A 370 -11.63 9.12 -9.19
N CYS A 371 -12.28 9.01 -8.02
CA CYS A 371 -11.62 8.60 -6.78
C CYS A 371 -11.06 7.16 -6.87
N LEU A 372 -11.80 6.22 -7.46
CA LEU A 372 -11.35 4.85 -7.68
C LEU A 372 -10.12 4.82 -8.61
N PHE A 373 -10.15 5.57 -9.71
CA PHE A 373 -9.02 5.66 -10.63
C PHE A 373 -7.79 6.30 -9.96
N ALA A 374 -8.00 7.38 -9.19
CA ALA A 374 -6.94 8.02 -8.41
C ALA A 374 -6.30 7.04 -7.41
N PHE A 375 -7.10 6.21 -6.74
CA PHE A 375 -6.60 5.19 -5.82
C PHE A 375 -5.75 4.13 -6.55
N LEU A 376 -6.20 3.64 -7.69
CA LEU A 376 -5.47 2.65 -8.49
C LEU A 376 -4.14 3.22 -8.99
N VAL A 377 -4.15 4.45 -9.50
CA VAL A 377 -2.94 5.18 -9.92
C VAL A 377 -1.99 5.33 -8.74
N ALA A 378 -2.46 5.87 -7.61
CA ALA A 378 -1.65 6.03 -6.41
C ALA A 378 -1.03 4.70 -5.94
N HIS A 379 -1.81 3.62 -5.97
CA HIS A 379 -1.32 2.29 -5.60
C HIS A 379 -0.17 1.81 -6.50
N CYS A 380 -0.32 1.92 -7.82
CA CYS A 380 0.68 1.48 -8.79
C CYS A 380 1.99 2.28 -8.67
N PHE A 381 1.91 3.60 -8.58
CA PHE A 381 3.11 4.46 -8.51
C PHE A 381 3.81 4.33 -7.15
N LEU A 382 3.06 4.35 -6.05
CA LEU A 382 3.66 4.22 -4.72
C LEU A 382 4.21 2.82 -4.47
N SER A 383 3.72 1.79 -5.16
CA SER A 383 4.35 0.46 -5.14
C SER A 383 5.76 0.46 -5.75
N ILE A 384 6.01 1.20 -6.84
CA ILE A 384 7.39 1.36 -7.35
C ILE A 384 8.25 2.13 -6.35
N TYR A 385 7.66 3.15 -5.74
CA TYR A 385 8.36 3.96 -4.74
C TYR A 385 8.79 3.11 -3.53
N GLU A 386 7.91 2.22 -3.06
CA GLU A 386 8.18 1.22 -2.01
C GLU A 386 9.37 0.32 -2.39
N ILE A 387 9.35 -0.25 -3.61
CA ILE A 387 10.46 -1.08 -4.12
C ILE A 387 11.78 -0.30 -4.13
N VAL A 388 11.76 0.98 -4.52
CA VAL A 388 12.97 1.82 -4.53
C VAL A 388 13.49 2.03 -3.09
N ILE A 389 12.61 2.30 -2.12
CA ILE A 389 13.01 2.43 -0.71
C ILE A 389 13.65 1.14 -0.20
N ASP A 390 13.04 -0.02 -0.46
CA ASP A 390 13.56 -1.32 -0.02
C ASP A 390 14.96 -1.59 -0.58
N VAL A 391 15.15 -1.29 -1.87
CA VAL A 391 16.46 -1.45 -2.53
C VAL A 391 17.49 -0.51 -1.90
N LEU A 392 17.14 0.76 -1.71
CA LEU A 392 18.03 1.75 -1.08
C LEU A 392 18.40 1.35 0.35
N PHE A 393 17.43 0.84 1.10
CA PHE A 393 17.65 0.38 2.46
C PHE A 393 18.64 -0.77 2.52
N LEU A 394 18.51 -1.78 1.65
CA LEU A 394 19.46 -2.89 1.60
C LEU A 394 20.84 -2.46 1.08
N CYS A 395 20.90 -1.60 0.06
CA CYS A 395 22.16 -1.00 -0.40
C CYS A 395 22.87 -0.27 0.74
N PHE A 396 22.14 0.53 1.52
CA PHE A 396 22.64 1.21 2.70
C PHE A 396 23.13 0.24 3.78
N ALA A 397 22.37 -0.82 4.08
CA ALA A 397 22.79 -1.82 5.05
C ALA A 397 24.10 -2.52 4.64
N ILE A 398 24.26 -2.82 3.35
CA ILE A 398 25.48 -3.42 2.79
C ILE A 398 26.64 -2.42 2.81
N ASP A 399 26.41 -1.18 2.38
CA ASP A 399 27.43 -0.11 2.38
C ASP A 399 27.94 0.14 3.81
N ALA A 400 27.04 0.22 4.79
CA ALA A 400 27.38 0.37 6.20
C ALA A 400 28.11 -0.83 6.82
N LYS A 401 27.97 -2.04 6.24
CA LYS A 401 28.62 -3.27 6.73
C LYS A 401 30.04 -3.43 6.19
N TYR A 402 30.29 -3.03 4.94
CA TYR A 402 31.57 -3.29 4.26
C TYR A 402 32.47 -2.06 4.12
N ASN A 403 31.91 -0.86 4.19
CA ASN A 403 32.66 0.39 4.14
C ASN A 403 32.70 1.04 5.53
N ASP A 404 33.82 1.69 5.86
CA ASP A 404 34.08 2.29 7.18
C ASP A 404 34.43 3.78 7.08
N GLY A 405 34.42 4.34 5.87
CA GLY A 405 34.78 5.74 5.61
C GLY A 405 36.29 5.99 5.48
N SER A 406 37.12 4.96 5.58
CA SER A 406 38.57 5.10 5.38
C SER A 406 38.94 5.26 3.90
N PRO A 407 40.13 5.81 3.56
CA PRO A 407 40.57 5.93 2.18
C PRO A 407 40.57 4.56 1.47
N GLY A 408 39.76 4.44 0.42
CA GLY A 408 39.55 3.17 -0.32
C GLY A 408 38.36 2.33 0.15
N ARG A 409 37.74 2.66 1.29
CA ARG A 409 36.48 2.09 1.82
C ARG A 409 35.50 3.20 2.20
N GLU A 410 35.42 4.20 1.34
CA GLU A 410 34.51 5.33 1.51
C GLU A 410 33.07 4.89 1.20
N PHE A 411 32.12 5.40 1.99
CA PHE A 411 30.70 5.17 1.76
C PHE A 411 30.23 5.67 0.39
N TYR A 412 29.32 4.91 -0.23
CA TYR A 412 28.64 5.30 -1.47
C TYR A 412 27.34 6.07 -1.20
N MET A 413 26.80 5.97 0.01
CA MET A 413 25.54 6.59 0.41
C MET A 413 25.57 8.14 0.30
N ASP A 414 24.40 8.72 0.01
CA ASP A 414 24.22 10.17 -0.06
C ASP A 414 24.47 10.82 1.32
N LYS A 415 24.93 12.07 1.33
CA LYS A 415 25.19 12.82 2.58
C LYS A 415 24.00 12.84 3.52
N VAL A 416 22.78 12.94 2.98
CA VAL A 416 21.55 12.93 3.78
C VAL A 416 21.36 11.60 4.54
N LEU A 417 21.79 10.48 3.95
CA LEU A 417 21.77 9.18 4.62
C LEU A 417 22.91 9.04 5.64
N MET A 418 24.10 9.60 5.36
CA MET A 418 25.21 9.64 6.33
C MET A 418 24.84 10.47 7.57
N ASP A 419 24.15 11.60 7.39
CA ASP A 419 23.76 12.46 8.52
C ASP A 419 22.64 11.82 9.36
N ALA A 420 21.76 11.04 8.72
CA ALA A 420 20.74 10.26 9.41
C ALA A 420 21.26 8.93 9.99
N TYR A 421 22.50 8.54 9.67
CA TYR A 421 23.14 7.31 10.13
C TYR A 421 23.48 7.41 11.62
N PRO A 422 22.88 6.58 12.49
CA PRO A 422 23.08 6.76 13.92
C PRO A 422 24.52 6.39 14.35
N PRO A 423 25.19 7.16 15.23
CA PRO A 423 26.57 6.93 15.65
C PRO A 423 26.84 5.53 16.22
N GLU A 424 25.84 4.97 16.91
CA GLU A 424 25.82 3.60 17.46
C GLU A 424 26.01 2.47 16.43
N TRP A 425 25.94 2.77 15.13
CA TRP A 425 26.15 1.80 14.05
C TRP A 425 27.60 1.80 13.54
N HIS A 426 28.40 2.84 13.85
CA HIS A 426 29.80 2.95 13.45
C HIS A 426 30.70 1.90 14.12
N GLY A 427 30.23 1.28 15.21
CA GLY A 427 30.94 0.22 15.94
C GLY A 427 30.85 -1.16 15.30
N ILE A 428 29.93 -1.39 14.35
CA ILE A 428 29.76 -2.68 13.67
C ILE A 428 30.80 -2.86 12.56
N ALA A 429 31.32 -1.77 11.99
CA ALA A 429 32.42 -1.81 11.01
C ALA A 429 33.79 -2.15 11.62
N LYS A 430 33.89 -2.24 12.96
CA LYS A 430 35.14 -2.56 13.68
C LYS A 430 35.14 -3.95 14.35
N GLY A 431 34.12 -4.77 14.11
CA GLY A 431 33.96 -6.11 14.69
C GLY A 431 34.43 -7.22 13.76
#